data_AF-A0AA37MZA3-F1
#
_entry.id   AF-A0AA37MZA3-F1
#
_cell.length_a   1.000
_cell.length_b   1.000
_cell.length_c   1.000
_cell.angle_alpha   90.00
_cell.angle_beta   90.00
_cell.angle_gamma   90.00
#
_symmetry.space_group_name_H-M   'P 1'
#
loop_
_entity.id
_entity.type
_entity.pdbx_description
1 polymer ?
#
loop_
_entity_poly.entity_id
_entity_poly.type
_entity_poly.pdbx_seq_one_letter_code
_entity_poly.pdbx_strand_id
1 'polypeptide(L)' 'MASDQRINLSVSNCPKCGTRHMCGKIIVIGYHQCPKCKRHWVIEMEHNKVIVTRASKFFEDLAVNLA' A
#
# COMPACT_ATOMS: atom_id res chain seq x y z
N MET A 1 23.91 -19.48 -14.81
CA MET A 1 22.44 -19.35 -14.71
C MET A 1 22.18 -18.30 -13.66
N ALA A 2 21.87 -17.07 -14.09
CA ALA A 2 21.59 -15.96 -13.17
C ALA A 2 20.37 -16.37 -12.33
N SER A 3 20.60 -16.56 -11.04
CA SER A 3 19.56 -16.85 -10.07
C SER A 3 18.52 -15.74 -10.18
N ASP A 4 17.33 -16.15 -10.60
CA ASP A 4 16.12 -15.37 -10.78
C ASP A 4 15.76 -14.74 -9.41
N GLN A 5 16.47 -13.69 -8.98
CA GLN A 5 16.06 -12.78 -7.91
C GLN A 5 14.85 -12.02 -8.44
N ARG A 6 13.73 -12.74 -8.60
CA ARG A 6 12.42 -12.15 -8.72
C ARG A 6 12.23 -11.36 -7.44
N ILE A 7 12.49 -10.06 -7.51
CA ILE A 7 12.08 -9.11 -6.50
C ILE A 7 10.58 -9.40 -6.35
N ASN A 8 10.21 -10.04 -5.25
CA ASN A 8 8.83 -10.40 -4.94
C ASN A 8 8.09 -9.08 -4.65
N LEU A 9 7.71 -8.37 -5.71
CA LEU A 9 7.00 -7.11 -5.65
C LEU A 9 5.56 -7.42 -5.26
N SER A 10 5.12 -6.85 -4.14
CA SER A 10 3.71 -6.86 -3.77
C SER A 10 2.98 -5.84 -4.63
N VAL A 11 1.97 -6.31 -5.34
CA VAL A 11 1.19 -5.49 -6.27
C VAL A 11 -0.14 -5.19 -5.60
N SER A 12 -0.53 -3.92 -5.59
CA SER A 12 -1.88 -3.51 -5.20
C SER A 12 -2.48 -2.58 -6.24
N ASN A 13 -3.80 -2.36 -6.17
CA ASN A 13 -4.50 -1.46 -7.07
C ASN A 13 -5.16 -0.34 -6.27
N CYS A 14 -5.18 0.86 -6.84
CA CYS A 14 -5.90 2.00 -6.27
C CYS A 14 -7.40 1.66 -6.18
N PRO A 15 -8.00 1.64 -4.98
CA PRO A 15 -9.41 1.30 -4.83
C PRO A 15 -10.36 2.27 -5.55
N LYS A 16 -9.93 3.52 -5.82
CA LYS A 16 -10.76 4.49 -6.55
C LYS A 16 -10.74 4.27 -8.06
N CYS A 17 -9.57 4.10 -8.65
CA CYS A 17 -9.39 4.27 -10.10
C CYS A 17 -8.68 3.11 -10.79
N GLY A 18 -8.39 2.02 -10.05
CA GLY A 18 -7.77 0.81 -10.57
C GLY A 18 -6.30 0.94 -10.96
N THR A 19 -5.68 2.11 -10.78
CA THR A 19 -4.25 2.28 -11.10
C THR A 19 -3.39 1.38 -10.23
N ARG A 20 -2.49 0.62 -10.85
CA ARG A 20 -1.59 -0.32 -10.19
C ARG A 20 -0.52 0.41 -9.38
N HIS A 21 -0.33 -0.01 -8.14
CA HIS A 21 0.77 0.38 -7.25
C HIS A 21 1.74 -0.80 -7.14
N MET A 22 3.02 -0.53 -7.35
CA MET A 22 4.08 -1.49 -7.02
C MET A 22 4.66 -1.08 -5.67
N CYS A 23 4.60 -1.97 -4.70
CA CYS A 23 5.23 -1.77 -3.41
C CYS A 23 6.24 -2.91 -3.18
N GLY A 24 7.47 -2.57 -2.80
CA GLY A 24 8.47 -3.59 -2.49
C GLY A 24 8.07 -4.41 -1.26
N LYS A 25 8.50 -5.68 -1.19
CA LYS A 25 8.18 -6.63 -0.10
C LYS A 25 8.58 -6.17 1.31
N ILE A 26 9.40 -5.13 1.43
CA ILE A 26 9.99 -4.64 2.69
C ILE A 26 9.07 -3.63 3.40
N ILE A 27 8.08 -3.06 2.69
CA ILE A 27 7.22 -2.02 3.26
C ILE A 27 6.05 -2.66 4.01
N VAL A 28 6.18 -2.78 5.34
CA VAL A 28 5.09 -3.26 6.22
C VAL A 28 3.92 -2.27 6.23
N ILE A 29 4.20 -0.96 6.26
CA ILE A 29 3.21 0.12 6.12
C ILE A 29 3.83 1.25 5.31
N GLY A 30 3.16 1.72 4.25
CA GLY A 30 3.65 2.77 3.36
C GLY A 30 2.57 3.78 2.99
N TYR A 31 2.92 5.07 3.06
CA TYR A 31 2.08 6.15 2.56
C TYR A 31 2.34 6.37 1.06
N HIS A 32 1.28 6.37 0.26
CA HIS A 32 1.38 6.45 -1.20
C HIS A 32 0.31 7.36 -1.82
N GLN A 33 0.72 8.29 -2.68
CA GLN A 33 -0.20 9.07 -3.50
C GLN A 33 -0.44 8.37 -4.84
N CYS A 34 -1.70 8.15 -5.20
CA CYS A 34 -2.02 7.58 -6.50
C CYS A 34 -1.71 8.54 -7.65
N PRO A 35 -0.92 8.14 -8.66
CA PRO A 35 -0.47 9.05 -9.70
C PRO A 35 -1.62 9.53 -10.60
N LYS A 36 -2.66 8.69 -10.79
CA LYS A 36 -3.83 9.00 -11.63
C LYS A 36 -4.86 9.86 -10.92
N CYS A 37 -5.37 9.40 -9.77
CA CYS A 37 -6.48 10.09 -9.09
C CYS A 37 -6.07 11.00 -7.94
N LYS A 38 -4.76 11.12 -7.66
CA LYS A 38 -4.14 11.96 -6.64
C LYS A 38 -4.59 11.70 -5.20
N ARG A 39 -5.40 10.65 -4.95
CA ARG A 39 -5.77 10.24 -3.59
C ARG A 39 -4.57 9.61 -2.88
N HIS A 40 -4.48 9.87 -1.58
CA HIS A 40 -3.49 9.28 -0.69
C HIS A 40 -4.03 8.01 -0.04
N TRP A 41 -3.19 7.00 -0.01
CA TRP A 41 -3.47 5.66 0.50
C TRP A 41 -2.38 5.25 1.48
N VAL A 42 -2.77 4.51 2.50
CA VAL A 42 -1.86 3.75 3.34
C VAL A 42 -1.94 2.30 2.84
N ILE A 43 -0.78 1.74 2.50
CA ILE A 43 -0.65 0.38 2.00
C ILE A 43 0.06 -0.42 3.09
N GLU A 44 -0.64 -1.42 3.62
CA GLU A 44 -0.14 -2.30 4.67
C GLU A 44 0.11 -3.68 4.07
N MET A 45 1.27 -4.26 4.38
CA MET A 45 1.64 -5.60 3.97
C MET A 45 1.80 -6.50 5.18
N GLU A 46 0.97 -7.53 5.25
CA GLU A 46 1.07 -8.59 6.25
C GLU A 46 1.24 -9.93 5.56
N HIS A 47 2.44 -10.51 5.64
CA HIS A 47 2.80 -11.81 5.06
C HIS A 47 2.44 -11.95 3.56
N ASN A 48 1.20 -12.37 3.27
CA ASN A 48 0.64 -12.61 1.92
C ASN A 48 -0.56 -11.71 1.58
N LYS A 49 -0.93 -10.78 2.46
CA LYS A 49 -2.07 -9.88 2.30
C LYS A 49 -1.58 -8.45 2.11
N VAL A 50 -2.16 -7.75 1.13
CA VAL A 50 -1.98 -6.31 0.95
C VAL A 50 -3.30 -5.61 1.24
N ILE A 51 -3.28 -4.67 2.18
CA ILE A 51 -4.43 -3.85 2.55
C ILE A 51 -4.17 -2.44 2.03
N VAL A 52 -5.17 -1.83 1.40
CA VAL A 52 -5.06 -0.46 0.86
C VAL A 52 -6.19 0.38 1.46
N THR A 53 -5.83 1.25 2.39
CA THR A 53 -6.76 2.08 3.17
C THR A 53 -6.62 3.54 2.75
N ARG A 54 -7.73 4.29 2.67
CA ARG A 54 -7.67 5.73 2.39
C ARG A 54 -6.93 6.42 3.53
N ALA A 55 -5.93 7.25 3.23
CA ALA A 55 -5.08 7.83 4.26
C ALA A 55 -5.85 8.63 5.31
N SER A 56 -6.85 9.43 4.90
CA SER A 56 -7.66 10.20 5.87
C SER A 56 -8.32 9.29 6.91
N LYS A 57 -8.93 8.18 6.44
CA LYS A 57 -9.61 7.22 7.30
C LYS A 57 -8.62 6.52 8.23
N PHE A 58 -7.48 6.08 7.70
CA PHE A 58 -6.44 5.44 8.51
C PHE A 58 -5.98 6.33 9.67
N PHE A 59 -5.73 7.62 9.41
CA PHE A 59 -5.28 8.55 10.44
C PHE A 59 -6.41 9.00 11.38
N GLU A 60 -7.65 9.09 10.91
CA GLU A 60 -8.83 9.28 11.77
C GLU A 60 -8.94 8.12 12.78
N ASP A 61 -8.90 6.87 12.30
CA ASP A 61 -8.98 5.67 13.13
C ASP A 61 -7.78 5.56 14.11
N LEU A 62 -6.57 5.89 13.65
CA LEU A 62 -5.36 5.90 14.49
C LEU A 62 -5.45 6.93 15.62
N ALA A 63 -5.99 8.12 15.33
CA ALA A 63 -6.12 9.18 16.34
C ALA A 63 -7.10 8.80 17.46
N VAL A 64 -8.17 8.07 17.13
CA VAL A 64 -9.13 7.53 18.12
C VAL A 64 -8.49 6.47 19.00
N ASN A 65 -7.69 5.57 18.43
CA ASN A 65 -7.08 4.46 19.17
C ASN A 65 -5.91 4.87 20.09
N LEU A 66 -5.37 6.08 19.92
CA LEU A 66 -4.29 6.63 20.73
C LEU A 66 -4.76 7.61 21.82
N ALA A 67 -6.06 7.91 21.87
CA ALA A 67 -6.70 8.77 22.87
C ALA A 67 -7.23 7.94 24.05
#